data_AF-A0A0N8GPN8-F1
#
_entry.id   AF-A0A0N8GPN8-F1
#
_cell.length_a   1.000
_cell.length_b   1.000
_cell.length_c   1.000
_cell.angle_alpha   90.00
_cell.angle_beta   90.00
_cell.angle_gamma   90.00
#
_symmetry.space_group_name_H-M   'P 1'
#
loop_
_entity.id
_entity.type
_entity.pdbx_description
1 polymer ?
#
loop_
_entity_poly.entity_id
_entity_poly.type
_entity_poly.pdbx_seq_one_letter_code
_entity_poly.pdbx_strand_id
1 'polypeptide(L)'
;MAHGHDEHAPIEHEAHHSHAKLYVIIFFILLVMTGIEIAIPIINKAEIVVKQVEVALLLGLMTIKGAIVMMFYMHLKGDRRMFGTLFVFPIVCVLLMMLGFFALFQPELW
;
A
#
# COMPACT_ATOMS: atom_id res chain seq x y z
N MET A 1 -19.95 39.34 44.70
CA MET A 1 -20.90 38.37 44.11
C MET A 1 -21.63 39.14 43.01
N ALA A 2 -21.52 38.85 41.73
CA ALA A 2 -21.46 37.55 41.07
C ALA A 2 -20.40 37.52 39.95
N HIS A 3 -19.64 36.42 39.92
CA HIS A 3 -18.75 36.05 38.83
C HIS A 3 -19.57 35.13 37.91
N GLY A 4 -20.05 35.67 36.78
CA GLY A 4 -20.75 34.89 35.76
C GLY A 4 -19.76 34.06 34.95
N HIS A 5 -19.60 32.80 35.37
CA HIS A 5 -19.62 31.63 34.49
C HIS A 5 -20.79 31.82 33.49
N ASP A 6 -20.67 31.81 32.16
CA ASP A 6 -20.45 30.65 31.29
C ASP A 6 -20.51 31.14 29.82
N GLU A 7 -19.41 31.18 29.08
CA GLU A 7 -19.45 31.06 27.61
C GLU A 7 -18.26 30.21 27.17
N HIS A 8 -18.39 28.91 27.42
CA HIS A 8 -17.55 27.89 26.84
C HIS A 8 -17.72 27.88 25.31
N ALA A 9 -16.65 28.31 24.65
CA ALA A 9 -16.08 27.84 23.39
C ALA A 9 -17.01 27.57 22.18
N PRO A 10 -16.69 28.11 20.99
CA PRO A 10 -17.28 27.61 19.74
C PRO A 10 -16.90 26.14 19.58
N ILE A 11 -17.90 25.28 19.46
CA ILE A 11 -17.68 23.86 19.11
C ILE A 11 -17.25 23.83 17.63
N GLU A 12 -15.94 23.92 17.41
CA GLU A 12 -15.31 23.49 16.16
C GLU A 12 -15.31 21.95 16.11
N HIS A 13 -16.38 21.37 15.56
CA HIS A 13 -16.48 19.93 15.26
C HIS A 13 -16.70 19.68 13.76
N GLU A 14 -15.96 20.38 12.90
CA GLU A 14 -16.05 20.22 11.43
C GLU A 14 -14.68 19.97 10.76
N ALA A 15 -13.64 19.61 11.52
CA ALA A 15 -12.29 19.37 10.96
C ALA A 15 -11.88 17.89 10.86
N HIS A 16 -12.59 16.96 11.49
CA HIS A 16 -12.17 15.55 11.58
C HIS A 16 -12.68 14.62 10.45
N HIS A 17 -13.64 15.06 9.63
CA HIS A 17 -14.26 14.21 8.60
C HIS A 17 -13.56 14.19 7.23
N SER A 18 -12.62 15.11 6.98
CA SER A 18 -12.00 15.26 5.66
C SER A 18 -11.05 14.09 5.31
N HIS A 19 -10.32 13.57 6.29
CA HIS A 19 -9.33 12.51 6.05
C HIS A 19 -9.98 11.17 5.70
N ALA A 20 -11.07 10.79 6.37
CA ALA A 20 -11.75 9.51 6.14
C ALA A 20 -12.24 9.33 4.69
N LYS A 21 -12.76 10.40 4.07
CA LYS A 21 -13.24 10.36 2.67
C LYS A 21 -12.12 10.08 1.67
N LEU A 22 -10.92 10.62 1.90
CA LEU A 22 -9.77 10.35 1.03
C LEU A 22 -9.38 8.87 1.03
N TYR A 23 -9.30 8.22 2.21
CA TYR A 23 -8.98 6.80 2.30
C TYR A 23 -9.98 5.93 1.55
N VAL A 24 -11.28 6.23 1.67
CA VAL A 24 -12.34 5.49 0.96
C VAL A 24 -12.23 5.67 -0.56
N ILE A 25 -11.90 6.87 -1.04
CA ILE A 25 -11.63 7.10 -2.48
C ILE A 25 -10.45 6.26 -2.97
N ILE A 26 -9.36 6.23 -2.21
CA ILE A 26 -8.14 5.48 -2.56
C ILE A 26 -8.43 3.97 -2.55
N PHE A 27 -9.24 3.49 -1.61
CA PHE A 27 -9.71 2.10 -1.60
C PHE A 27 -10.44 1.72 -2.89
N PHE A 28 -11.37 2.56 -3.35
CA PHE A 28 -12.09 2.31 -4.60
C PHE A 28 -11.16 2.32 -5.81
N ILE A 29 -10.18 3.24 -5.85
CA ILE A 29 -9.15 3.26 -6.91
C ILE A 29 -8.34 1.96 -6.93
N LEU A 30 -7.89 1.49 -5.77
CA LEU A 30 -7.16 0.23 -5.62
C LEU A 30 -8.01 -0.98 -6.00
N LEU A 31 -9.29 -0.96 -5.65
CA LEU A 31 -10.25 -2.01 -5.99
C LEU A 31 -10.45 -2.10 -7.51
N VAL A 32 -10.61 -0.96 -8.18
CA VAL A 32 -10.70 -0.91 -9.65
C VAL A 32 -9.40 -1.39 -10.30
N MET A 33 -8.24 -0.96 -9.79
CA MET A 33 -6.94 -1.42 -10.27
C MET A 33 -6.80 -2.95 -10.17
N THR A 34 -7.30 -3.55 -9.10
CA THR A 34 -7.34 -5.02 -8.92
C THR A 34 -8.29 -5.69 -9.89
N GLY A 35 -9.46 -5.10 -10.13
CA GLY A 35 -10.43 -5.60 -11.11
C GLY A 35 -9.82 -5.64 -12.52
N ILE A 36 -9.07 -4.61 -12.89
CA ILE A 36 -8.32 -4.56 -14.16
C ILE A 36 -7.26 -5.67 -14.21
N GLU A 37 -6.52 -5.85 -13.12
CA GLU A 37 -5.48 -6.87 -13.00
C GLU A 37 -6.01 -8.30 -13.20
N ILE A 38 -7.24 -8.58 -12.75
CA ILE A 38 -7.95 -9.85 -12.98
C ILE A 38 -8.53 -9.90 -14.40
N ALA A 39 -9.00 -8.78 -14.95
CA ALA A 39 -9.61 -8.72 -16.28
C ALA A 39 -8.60 -8.95 -17.41
N ILE A 40 -7.38 -8.40 -17.30
CA ILE A 40 -6.30 -8.54 -18.29
C ILE A 40 -6.03 -10.02 -18.65
N PRO A 41 -5.73 -10.93 -17.69
CA PRO A 41 -5.46 -12.34 -18.01
C PRO A 41 -6.70 -13.10 -18.49
N ILE A 42 -7.92 -12.65 -18.14
CA ILE A 42 -9.15 -13.27 -18.63
C ILE A 42 -9.37 -12.95 -20.11
N ILE A 43 -9.06 -11.72 -20.53
CA ILE A 43 -9.24 -11.25 -21.92
C ILE A 43 -8.05 -11.69 -22.79
N ASN A 44 -6.84 -11.75 -22.25
CA ASN A 44 -5.64 -12.17 -22.98
C ASN A 44 -5.58 -13.69 -23.29
N LYS A 45 -6.67 -14.43 -23.07
CA LYS A 45 -6.83 -15.85 -23.48
C LYS A 45 -6.58 -16.07 -24.99
N ALA A 46 -6.71 -15.03 -25.81
CA ALA A 46 -6.44 -15.06 -27.24
C ALA A 46 -4.96 -14.81 -27.63
N GLU A 47 -4.02 -14.78 -26.66
CA GLU A 47 -2.58 -14.53 -26.87
C GLU A 47 -2.28 -13.23 -27.64
N ILE A 48 -3.10 -12.19 -27.45
CA ILE A 48 -2.92 -10.88 -28.08
C ILE A 48 -1.62 -10.22 -27.61
N VAL A 49 -1.21 -10.50 -26.36
CA VAL A 49 0.02 -10.03 -25.74
C VAL A 49 0.92 -11.21 -25.38
N VAL A 50 2.23 -11.07 -25.62
CA VAL A 50 3.25 -12.04 -25.20
C VAL A 50 3.14 -12.29 -23.70
N LYS A 51 3.01 -13.56 -23.29
CA LYS A 51 2.82 -13.97 -21.88
C LYS A 51 3.84 -13.35 -20.91
N GLN A 52 5.08 -13.15 -21.35
CA GLN A 52 6.12 -12.52 -20.53
C GLN A 52 5.81 -11.04 -20.22
N VAL A 53 5.27 -10.30 -21.18
CA VAL A 53 4.90 -8.88 -21.02
C VAL A 53 3.68 -8.75 -20.13
N GLU A 54 2.71 -9.65 -20.27
CA GLU A 54 1.56 -9.76 -19.37
C GLU A 54 2.03 -9.98 -17.92
N VAL A 55 2.86 -10.98 -17.67
CA VAL A 55 3.39 -11.28 -16.32
C VAL A 55 4.14 -10.07 -15.74
N ALA A 56 4.98 -9.40 -16.52
CA ALA A 56 5.69 -8.21 -16.07
C ALA A 56 4.74 -7.05 -15.71
N LEU A 57 3.68 -6.85 -16.50
CA LEU A 57 2.67 -5.82 -16.25
C LEU A 57 1.86 -6.11 -14.98
N LEU A 58 1.39 -7.34 -14.79
CA LEU A 58 0.66 -7.74 -13.58
C LEU A 58 1.56 -7.61 -12.35
N LEU A 59 2.81 -8.05 -12.43
CA LEU A 59 3.75 -7.90 -11.32
C LEU A 59 4.01 -6.43 -10.97
N GLY A 60 4.14 -5.57 -11.98
CA GLY A 60 4.28 -4.12 -11.81
C GLY A 60 3.06 -3.49 -11.14
N LEU A 61 1.86 -3.80 -11.63
CA LEU A 61 0.59 -3.32 -11.05
C LEU A 61 0.43 -3.75 -9.59
N MET A 62 0.74 -5.01 -9.28
CA MET A 62 0.67 -5.57 -7.93
C MET A 62 1.62 -4.84 -6.97
N THR A 63 2.84 -4.54 -7.43
CA THR A 63 3.85 -3.80 -6.67
C THR A 63 3.42 -2.36 -6.42
N ILE A 64 2.93 -1.66 -7.45
CA ILE A 64 2.46 -0.27 -7.37
C ILE A 64 1.26 -0.16 -6.42
N LYS A 65 0.28 -1.06 -6.57
CA LYS A 65 -0.88 -1.14 -5.68
C LYS A 65 -0.45 -1.35 -4.23
N GLY A 66 0.52 -2.25 -4.00
CA GLY A 66 1.14 -2.45 -2.69
C GLY A 66 1.77 -1.16 -2.14
N ALA A 67 2.51 -0.42 -2.96
CA ALA A 67 3.12 0.85 -2.57
C ALA A 67 2.08 1.94 -2.24
N ILE A 68 0.99 2.02 -3.00
CA ILE A 68 -0.11 2.97 -2.74
C ILE A 68 -0.83 2.61 -1.43
N VAL A 69 -1.11 1.33 -1.19
CA VAL A 69 -1.67 0.85 0.09
C VAL A 69 -0.75 1.21 1.25
N MET A 70 0.56 1.07 1.09
CA MET A 70 1.54 1.44 2.12
C MET A 70 1.52 2.96 2.39
N MET A 71 1.58 3.76 1.34
CA MET A 71 1.71 5.21 1.48
C MET A 71 0.42 5.87 2.00
N PHE A 72 -0.73 5.34 1.56
CA PHE A 72 -2.03 5.95 1.84
C PHE A 72 -2.87 5.19 2.86
N TYR A 73 -2.75 3.87 3.04
CA TYR A 73 -3.59 3.11 3.98
C TYR A 73 -2.88 2.80 5.30
N MET A 74 -1.54 2.64 5.29
CA MET A 74 -0.73 2.47 6.50
C MET A 74 -0.35 3.81 7.15
N HIS A 75 -1.27 4.76 7.34
CA HIS A 75 -1.09 5.95 8.20
C HIS A 75 0.22 6.79 8.05
N LEU A 76 1.09 6.56 7.05
CA LEU A 76 2.41 7.18 6.94
C LEU A 76 2.33 8.68 6.63
N LYS A 77 1.21 9.11 6.06
CA LYS A 77 0.89 10.52 5.86
C LYS A 77 0.47 11.22 7.16
N GLY A 78 0.17 10.48 8.23
CA GLY A 78 -0.47 10.99 9.45
C GLY A 78 0.27 10.76 10.77
N ASP A 79 1.16 9.78 10.95
CA ASP A 79 1.83 9.59 12.25
C ASP A 79 3.21 8.88 12.21
N ARG A 80 3.95 9.05 13.32
CA ARG A 80 5.38 8.82 13.58
C ARG A 80 6.07 7.67 12.82
N ARG A 81 7.33 7.95 12.46
CA ARG A 81 8.39 7.13 11.81
C ARG A 81 8.48 5.63 12.18
N MET A 82 7.82 5.15 13.24
CA MET A 82 7.81 3.73 13.63
C MET A 82 7.08 2.82 12.63
N PHE A 83 6.05 3.31 11.93
CA PHE A 83 5.35 2.51 10.92
C PHE A 83 6.21 2.23 9.67
N GLY A 84 7.20 3.09 9.37
CA GLY A 84 8.17 2.83 8.31
C GLY A 84 9.07 1.63 8.61
N THR A 85 9.49 1.45 9.87
CA THR A 85 10.41 0.37 10.27
C THR A 85 9.76 -1.02 10.22
N LEU A 86 8.48 -1.14 10.59
CA LEU A 86 7.74 -2.41 10.48
C LEU A 86 7.58 -2.87 9.02
N PHE A 87 7.66 -1.96 8.05
CA PHE A 87 7.59 -2.28 6.63
C PHE A 87 8.96 -2.55 5.99
N VAL A 88 10.02 -1.87 6.44
CA VAL A 88 11.38 -2.22 6.01
C VAL A 88 11.74 -3.64 6.47
N PHE A 89 11.22 -4.09 7.61
CA PHE A 89 11.45 -5.44 8.14
C PHE A 89 11.12 -6.58 7.15
N PRO A 90 9.91 -6.72 6.58
CA PRO A 90 9.60 -7.77 5.62
C PRO A 90 10.41 -7.65 4.33
N ILE A 91 10.70 -6.45 3.82
CA ILE A 91 11.54 -6.27 2.63
C ILE A 91 12.96 -6.77 2.91
N VAL A 92 13.53 -6.40 4.05
CA VAL A 92 14.85 -6.86 4.48
C VAL A 92 14.84 -8.37 4.70
N CYS A 93 13.80 -8.94 5.32
CA CYS A 93 13.67 -10.38 5.46
C CYS A 93 13.61 -11.11 4.11
N VAL A 94 12.87 -10.59 3.12
CA VAL A 94 12.83 -11.17 1.77
C VAL A 94 14.20 -11.10 1.10
N LEU A 95 14.88 -9.95 1.19
CA LEU A 95 16.24 -9.80 0.67
C LEU A 95 17.22 -10.76 1.36
N LEU A 96 17.15 -10.89 2.68
CA LEU A 96 17.99 -11.81 3.46
C LEU A 96 17.68 -13.28 3.12
N MET A 97 16.41 -13.65 2.96
CA MET A 97 16.05 -15.00 2.50
C MET A 97 16.54 -15.26 1.08
N MET A 98 16.42 -14.29 0.17
CA MET A 98 16.90 -14.43 -1.20
C MET A 98 18.42 -14.56 -1.26
N LEU A 99 19.16 -13.76 -0.49
CA LEU A 99 20.60 -13.87 -0.33
C LEU A 99 21.01 -15.19 0.34
N GLY A 100 20.28 -15.63 1.36
CA GLY A 100 20.51 -16.91 2.03
C GLY A 100 20.28 -18.09 1.10
N PHE A 101 19.22 -18.06 0.30
CA PHE A 101 18.95 -19.06 -0.73
C PHE A 101 20.05 -19.06 -1.79
N PHE A 102 20.46 -17.88 -2.28
CA PHE A 102 21.56 -17.78 -3.23
C PHE A 102 22.86 -18.35 -2.63
N ALA A 103 23.22 -17.97 -1.41
CA ALA A 103 24.41 -18.48 -0.73
C ALA A 103 24.35 -20.01 -0.47
N LEU A 104 23.17 -20.55 -0.17
CA LEU A 104 22.97 -21.98 0.09
C LEU A 104 22.99 -22.82 -1.20
N PHE A 105 22.52 -22.27 -2.32
CA PHE A 105 22.44 -22.94 -3.62
C PHE A 105 23.59 -22.59 -4.57
N GLN A 106 24.57 -21.77 -4.17
CA GLN A 106 25.84 -21.61 -4.87
C GLN A 106 26.70 -22.87 -4.61
N PRO A 107 26.80 -23.82 -5.55
CA PRO A 107 27.56 -25.06 -5.35
C PRO A 107 29.07 -24.86 -5.49
N GLU A 108 29.53 -23.65 -5.84
CA GLU A 108 30.90 -23.34 -6.28
C GLU A 108 31.86 -22.92 -5.13
N LEU A 109 31.45 -22.99 -3.86
CA LEU A 109 32.28 -22.62 -2.69
C LEU A 109 32.73 -23.82 -1.84
N TRP A 110 32.66 -25.05 -2.38
CA TRP A 110 33.25 -26.25 -1.80
C TRP A 110 34.04 -27.04 -2.84
#